data_AF-A0A9D8D874-F1
#
_entry.id   AF-A0A9D8D874-F1
#
_cell.length_a   1.000
_cell.length_b   1.000
_cell.length_c   1.000
_cell.angle_alpha   90.00
_cell.angle_beta   90.00
_cell.angle_gamma   90.00
#
_symmetry.space_group_name_H-M   'P 1'
#
loop_
_entity.id
_entity.type
_entity.pdbx_description
1 polymer ?
#
loop_
_entity_poly.entity_id
_entity_poly.type
_entity_poly.pdbx_seq_one_letter_code
_entity_poly.pdbx_strand_id
1 'polypeptide(L)' 'MSVSLVWLRNDLRLCDNPALVSAVQAGRPMVPVYLLDEETPGIRPRGAAARWWLHHSLRSLEDALRAFDSRLILRRG' A
#
# COMPACT_ATOMS: atom_id res chain seq x y z
N MET A 1 -19.12 -1.57 -13.43
CA MET A 1 -17.87 -0.77 -13.40
C MET A 1 -16.78 -1.61 -12.76
N SER A 2 -15.56 -1.63 -13.30
CA SER A 2 -14.44 -2.41 -12.72
C SER A 2 -13.44 -1.48 -12.01
N VAL A 3 -12.71 -2.02 -11.03
CA VAL A 3 -11.72 -1.29 -10.22
C VAL A 3 -10.37 -2.01 -10.29
N SER A 4 -9.27 -1.26 -10.29
CA SER A 4 -7.92 -1.79 -10.11
C SER A 4 -7.57 -1.78 -8.62
N LEU A 5 -7.40 -2.95 -8.01
CA LEU A 5 -6.85 -3.03 -6.65
C LEU A 5 -5.33 -3.20 -6.73
N VAL A 6 -4.59 -2.31 -6.07
CA VAL A 6 -3.13 -2.36 -6.03
C VAL A 6 -2.69 -2.73 -4.62
N TRP A 7 -2.27 -3.98 -4.44
CA TRP A 7 -1.79 -4.47 -3.16
C TRP A 7 -0.29 -4.18 -2.97
N LEU A 8 0.00 -3.19 -2.14
CA LEU A 8 1.33 -2.76 -1.78
C LEU A 8 1.82 -3.56 -0.57
N ARG A 9 3.01 -4.17 -0.68
CA ARG A 9 3.61 -5.01 0.37
C ARG A 9 4.91 -4.44 0.90
N ASN A 10 5.96 -4.49 0.09
CA ASN A 10 7.26 -3.92 0.45
C ASN A 10 7.52 -2.60 -0.29
N ASP A 11 6.86 -2.41 -1.42
CA ASP A 11 7.11 -1.29 -2.31
C ASP A 11 6.21 -0.08 -2.00
N LEU A 12 6.49 0.59 -0.88
CA LEU A 12 5.69 1.71 -0.37
C LEU A 12 6.10 3.07 -0.96
N ARG A 13 6.09 3.16 -2.29
CA ARG A 13 6.44 4.40 -3.03
C ARG A 13 5.51 4.62 -4.23
N LEU A 14 5.39 5.88 -4.64
CA LEU A 14 4.69 6.27 -5.88
C LEU A 14 5.60 6.21 -7.11
N CYS A 15 6.82 6.72 -6.98
CA CYS A 15 7.78 6.79 -8.07
C CYS A 15 8.29 5.40 -8.42
N ASP A 16 8.37 5.10 -9.72
CA ASP A 16 8.90 3.83 -10.22
C ASP A 16 8.21 2.60 -9.59
N ASN A 17 6.87 2.63 -9.57
CA ASN A 17 6.05 1.52 -9.12
C ASN A 17 5.19 1.00 -10.29
N PRO A 18 5.61 -0.09 -10.96
CA PRO A 18 4.95 -0.58 -12.17
C PRO A 18 3.50 -1.02 -11.92
N ALA A 19 3.16 -1.45 -10.69
CA ALA A 19 1.79 -1.82 -10.33
C ALA A 19 0.87 -0.58 -10.33
N LEU A 20 1.33 0.55 -9.81
CA LEU A 20 0.59 1.81 -9.86
C LEU A 20 0.48 2.33 -11.30
N VAL A 21 1.57 2.27 -12.08
CA VAL A 21 1.56 2.69 -13.49
C VAL A 21 0.54 1.88 -14.29
N SER A 22 0.56 0.56 -14.16
CA SER A 22 -0.39 -0.32 -14.84
C SER A 22 -1.84 -0.04 -14.43
N ALA A 23 -2.08 0.22 -13.14
CA ALA A 23 -3.41 0.55 -12.64
C ALA A 23 -3.95 1.88 -13.20
N VAL A 24 -3.09 2.90 -13.31
CA VAL A 24 -3.45 4.18 -13.94
C VAL A 24 -3.69 4.01 -15.45
N GLN A 25 -2.82 3.28 -16.14
CA GLN A 25 -2.95 3.01 -17.58
C GLN A 25 -4.22 2.22 -17.94
N ALA A 26 -4.74 1.42 -17.01
CA ALA A 26 -6.00 0.72 -17.20
C ALA A 26 -7.23 1.66 -17.27
N GLY A 27 -7.08 2.96 -16.98
CA GLY A 27 -8.12 3.97 -17.17
C GLY A 27 -9.36 3.79 -16.30
N ARG A 28 -9.24 3.04 -15.20
CA ARG A 28 -10.33 2.75 -14.26
C ARG A 28 -9.93 3.17 -12.84
N PRO A 29 -10.89 3.38 -11.93
CA PRO A 29 -10.58 3.74 -10.55
C PRO A 29 -9.56 2.78 -9.92
N MET A 30 -8.58 3.32 -9.21
CA MET A 30 -7.54 2.57 -8.52
C MET A 30 -7.75 2.65 -7.01
N VAL A 31 -7.60 1.52 -6.33
CA VAL A 31 -7.64 1.40 -4.87
C VAL A 31 -6.33 0.82 -4.35
N PRO A 32 -5.41 1.66 -3.84
CA PRO A 32 -4.20 1.20 -3.15
C PRO A 32 -4.55 0.56 -1.81
N VAL A 33 -4.03 -0.64 -1.55
CA VAL A 33 -4.25 -1.41 -0.33
C VAL A 33 -2.93 -1.84 0.28
N TYR A 34 -2.82 -1.71 1.59
CA TYR A 34 -1.81 -2.39 2.40
C TYR A 34 -2.51 -3.30 3.41
N LEU A 35 -2.08 -4.56 3.48
CA LEU A 35 -2.54 -5.54 4.46
C LEU A 35 -1.42 -5.85 5.44
N LEU A 36 -1.63 -5.50 6.71
CA LEU A 36 -0.77 -5.92 7.80
C LEU A 36 -1.17 -7.33 8.23
N ASP A 37 -0.45 -8.32 7.72
CA ASP A 37 -0.58 -9.71 8.14
C ASP A 37 0.49 -10.05 9.18
N GLU A 38 0.04 -10.30 10.40
CA GLU A 38 0.86 -10.82 11.51
C GLU A 38 0.20 -12.07 12.14
N GLU A 39 -0.85 -12.60 11.50
CA GLU A 39 -1.75 -13.61 12.07
C GLU A 39 -1.70 -14.93 11.30
N THR A 40 -1.28 -14.93 10.03
CA THR A 40 -1.10 -16.14 9.24
C THR A 40 -0.05 -17.08 9.87
N PRO A 41 -0.38 -18.37 10.09
CA PRO A 41 0.59 -19.35 10.60
C PRO A 41 1.86 -19.42 9.75
N GLY A 42 3.02 -19.35 10.42
CA GLY A 42 4.32 -19.35 9.75
C GLY A 42 4.87 -17.96 9.39
N ILE A 43 4.08 -16.89 9.54
CA ILE A 43 4.59 -15.52 9.44
C ILE A 43 5.26 -15.12 10.75
N ARG A 44 6.51 -14.66 10.65
CA ARG A 44 7.21 -14.05 11.79
C ARG A 44 6.69 -12.62 11.99
N PRO A 45 6.22 -12.25 13.20
CA PRO A 45 5.81 -10.89 13.50
C PRO A 45 6.94 -9.88 13.31
N ARG A 46 6.58 -8.64 12.97
CA ARG A 46 7.57 -7.58 12.77
C ARG A 46 8.14 -7.11 14.11
N GLY A 47 9.47 -6.97 14.16
CA GLY A 47 10.15 -6.34 15.31
C GLY A 47 9.75 -4.88 15.48
N ALA A 48 10.03 -4.30 16.66
CA ALA A 48 9.65 -2.92 16.99
C ALA A 48 10.21 -1.88 16.00
N ALA A 49 11.51 -1.99 15.65
CA ALA A 49 12.12 -1.12 14.65
C ALA A 49 11.44 -1.24 13.27
N ALA A 50 11.11 -2.46 12.84
CA ALA A 50 10.43 -2.68 11.57
C ALA A 50 9.01 -2.08 11.57
N ARG A 51 8.28 -2.14 12.68
CA ARG A 51 6.97 -1.51 12.83
C ARG A 51 7.07 0.02 12.82
N TRP A 52 8.10 0.59 13.45
CA TRP A 52 8.36 2.03 13.42
C TRP A 52 8.59 2.54 11.99
N TRP A 53 9.50 1.90 11.26
CA TRP A 53 9.76 2.26 9.86
C TRP A 53 8.53 2.08 8.99
N LEU A 54 7.80 0.96 9.16
CA LEU A 54 6.56 0.72 8.42
C LEU A 54 5.54 1.83 8.66
N HIS A 55 5.35 2.28 9.90
CA HIS A 55 4.43 3.38 10.21
C HIS A 55 4.79 4.65 9.42
N HIS A 56 6.05 5.04 9.41
CA HIS A 56 6.50 6.24 8.70
C HIS A 56 6.42 6.08 7.18
N SER A 57 6.76 4.92 6.63
CA SER A 57 6.59 4.63 5.20
C SER A 57 5.13 4.71 4.77
N LEU A 58 4.21 4.12 5.53
CA LEU A 58 2.77 4.16 5.22
C LEU A 58 2.21 5.58 5.32
N ARG A 59 2.64 6.37 6.32
CA ARG A 59 2.24 7.79 6.43
C ARG A 59 2.74 8.62 5.26
N SER A 60 4.02 8.49 4.90
CA SER A 60 4.59 9.20 3.76
C SER A 60 3.88 8.83 2.45
N LEU A 61 3.50 7.58 2.28
CA LEU A 61 2.76 7.12 1.09
C LEU A 61 1.32 7.67 1.06
N GLU A 62 0.61 7.64 2.19
CA GLU A 62 -0.73 8.24 2.33
C GLU A 62 -0.70 9.74 2.00
N ASP A 63 0.27 10.48 2.54
CA ASP A 63 0.42 11.92 2.27
C ASP A 63 0.69 12.18 0.78
N ALA A 64 1.53 11.37 0.15
CA ALA A 64 1.80 11.46 -1.28
C ALA A 64 0.57 11.11 -2.14
N LEU A 65 -0.24 10.11 -1.75
CA LEU A 65 -1.48 9.75 -2.45
C LEU A 65 -2.55 10.85 -2.34
N ARG A 66 -2.63 11.54 -1.19
CA ARG A 66 -3.57 12.64 -0.97
C ARG A 66 -3.32 13.84 -1.88
N ALA A 67 -2.07 14.06 -2.30
CA ALA A 67 -1.74 15.08 -3.30
C ALA A 67 -2.41 14.82 -4.68
N PHE A 68 -2.92 13.60 -4.90
CA PHE A 68 -3.64 13.19 -6.11
C PHE A 68 -5.11 12.81 -5.82
N ASP A 69 -5.70 13.32 -4.73
CA ASP A 69 -7.05 12.99 -4.28
C ASP A 69 -7.30 11.48 -4.08
N SER A 70 -6.24 10.72 -3.82
CA SER A 70 -6.28 9.29 -3.54
C SER A 70 -6.03 9.01 -2.06
N ARG A 71 -6.30 7.77 -1.63
CA ARG A 71 -6.17 7.33 -0.24
C ARG A 71 -5.63 5.91 -0.17
N LEU A 72 -4.75 5.64 0.80
CA LEU A 72 -4.28 4.30 1.11
C LEU A 72 -5.29 3.58 2.01
N ILE A 73 -5.74 2.41 1.56
CA ILE A 73 -6.61 1.55 2.37
C ILE A 73 -5.75 0.61 3.21
N LEU A 74 -5.77 0.82 4.52
CA LEU A 74 -5.12 -0.07 5.48
C LEU A 74 -6.09 -1.16 5.95
N ARG A 75 -5.63 -2.40 5.94
CA ARG A 75 -6.32 -3.56 6.51
C ARG A 75 -5.35 -4.36 7.37
N ARG A 76 -5.91 -5.21 8.22
CA ARG A 76 -5.17 -6.15 9.08
C ARG A 76 -5.87 -7.49 9.03
N GLY A 77 -5.09 -8.57 9.04
CA GLY A 77 -5.53 -9.96 9.02
C GLY A 77 -4.74 -10.78 8.02
#